data_AF-A0A5N8WLI1-F1
#
_entry.id   AF-A0A5N8WLI1-F1
#
_cell.length_a   1.000
_cell.length_b   1.000
_cell.length_c   1.000
_cell.angle_alpha   90.00
_cell.angle_beta   90.00
_cell.angle_gamma   90.00
#
_symmetry.space_group_name_H-M   'P 1'
#
loop_
_entity.id
_entity.type
_entity.pdbx_description
1 polymer ?
#
loop_
_entity_poly.entity_id
_entity_poly.type
_entity_poly.pdbx_seq_one_letter_code
_entity_poly.pdbx_strand_id
1 'polypeptide(L)'
;MSDEAEKTSRDRAMDVVRGYADHDAIAVQDALAGLDAGNWIKVYAVLSGLLRSTISIMELTGERWKLDHLVRHADEVAAAAPPHYEFTVAEAARAWARGDQSALRTLSGRDLAGAVHMTAVFLAVLGLALWGRDGFLDVLRAFHETVTALVNDQPLGIRPLAP
;
A
#
# COMPACT_ATOMS: atom_id res chain seq x y z
N MET A 1 -26.48 -13.58 12.03
CA MET A 1 -25.71 -12.43 11.51
C MET A 1 -24.27 -12.76 11.80
N SER A 2 -23.48 -13.01 10.76
CA SER A 2 -22.09 -13.45 10.88
C SER A 2 -21.24 -12.35 11.51
N ASP A 3 -20.46 -12.68 12.54
CA ASP A 3 -19.30 -11.89 12.96
C ASP A 3 -18.34 -11.83 11.76
N GLU A 4 -18.48 -10.82 10.90
CA GLU A 4 -17.34 -10.39 10.10
C GLU A 4 -16.38 -9.75 11.10
N ALA A 5 -15.34 -10.50 11.48
CA ALA A 5 -14.24 -9.97 12.27
C ALA A 5 -13.83 -8.62 11.69
N GLU A 6 -13.85 -7.57 12.50
CA GLU A 6 -13.56 -6.21 12.06
C GLU A 6 -12.18 -6.19 11.37
N LYS A 7 -12.16 -5.86 10.07
CA LYS A 7 -10.92 -5.82 9.29
C LYS A 7 -9.92 -4.88 9.95
N THR A 8 -8.73 -5.38 10.24
CA THR A 8 -7.67 -4.57 10.83
C THR A 8 -7.20 -3.50 9.85
N SER A 9 -6.56 -2.42 10.34
CA SER A 9 -5.97 -1.40 9.46
C SER A 9 -4.94 -1.99 8.48
N ARG A 10 -4.28 -3.09 8.87
CA ARG A 10 -3.39 -3.85 8.01
C ARG A 10 -4.16 -4.52 6.88
N ASP A 11 -5.26 -5.21 7.18
CA ASP A 11 -6.05 -5.90 6.16
C ASP A 11 -6.60 -4.91 5.13
N ARG A 12 -7.08 -3.75 5.60
CA ARG A 12 -7.51 -2.64 4.73
C ARG A 12 -6.38 -2.08 3.87
N ALA A 13 -5.17 -1.95 4.41
CA ALA A 13 -3.99 -1.52 3.65
C ALA A 13 -3.62 -2.55 2.56
N MET A 14 -3.78 -3.85 2.81
CA MET A 14 -3.55 -4.88 1.80
C MET A 14 -4.65 -4.87 0.74
N ASP A 15 -5.91 -4.74 1.16
CA ASP A 15 -7.07 -4.74 0.28
C ASP A 15 -7.06 -3.56 -0.70
N VAL A 16 -6.67 -2.35 -0.25
CA VAL A 16 -6.57 -1.19 -1.15
C VAL A 16 -5.47 -1.39 -2.22
N VAL A 17 -4.35 -2.00 -1.85
CA VAL A 17 -3.25 -2.28 -2.78
C VAL A 17 -3.67 -3.35 -3.80
N ARG A 18 -4.40 -4.38 -3.36
CA ARG A 18 -4.98 -5.39 -4.27
C ARG A 18 -5.99 -4.76 -5.23
N GLY A 19 -6.88 -3.91 -4.73
CA GLY A 19 -7.83 -3.18 -5.57
C GLY A 19 -7.12 -2.37 -6.65
N TYR A 20 -6.02 -1.69 -6.31
CA TYR A 20 -5.20 -1.00 -7.31
C TYR A 20 -4.50 -1.94 -8.30
N ALA A 21 -3.92 -3.04 -7.82
CA ALA A 21 -3.28 -4.03 -8.69
C ALA A 21 -4.25 -4.69 -9.67
N ASP A 22 -5.53 -4.78 -9.29
CA ASP A 22 -6.62 -5.35 -10.09
C ASP A 22 -7.40 -4.29 -10.89
N HIS A 23 -7.03 -3.01 -10.79
CA HIS A 23 -7.78 -1.88 -11.36
C HIS A 23 -9.27 -1.84 -10.93
N ASP A 24 -9.56 -2.34 -9.73
CA ASP A 24 -10.91 -2.42 -9.16
C ASP A 24 -11.17 -1.20 -8.26
N ALA A 25 -11.81 -0.19 -8.84
CA ALA A 25 -12.17 1.04 -8.13
C ALA A 25 -13.18 0.80 -6.99
N ILE A 26 -14.03 -0.22 -7.08
CA ILE A 26 -15.01 -0.55 -6.03
C ILE A 26 -14.26 -1.15 -4.84
N ALA A 27 -13.36 -2.10 -5.08
CA ALA A 27 -12.53 -2.69 -4.03
C ALA A 27 -11.65 -1.63 -3.33
N VAL A 28 -11.10 -0.67 -4.08
CA VAL A 28 -10.35 0.47 -3.51
C VAL A 28 -11.22 1.30 -2.57
N GLN A 29 -12.45 1.61 -2.97
CA GLN A 29 -13.39 2.38 -2.15
C GLN A 29 -13.82 1.61 -0.90
N ASP A 30 -14.20 0.34 -1.06
CA ASP A 30 -14.66 -0.52 0.03
C ASP A 30 -13.57 -0.74 1.08
N ALA A 31 -12.30 -0.91 0.67
CA ALA A 31 -11.18 -1.08 1.59
C ALA A 31 -11.01 0.10 2.55
N LEU A 32 -11.28 1.33 2.08
CA LEU A 32 -11.08 2.57 2.84
C LEU A 32 -12.37 3.15 3.41
N ALA A 33 -13.53 2.56 3.11
CA ALA A 33 -14.83 3.05 3.55
C ALA A 33 -14.95 3.04 5.09
N GLY A 34 -15.46 4.13 5.66
CA GLY A 34 -15.77 4.25 7.09
C GLY A 34 -14.55 4.29 8.02
N LEU A 35 -13.33 4.49 7.49
CA LEU A 35 -12.13 4.66 8.31
C LEU A 35 -12.22 5.91 9.20
N ASP A 36 -12.02 5.73 10.51
CA ASP A 36 -11.76 6.85 11.42
C ASP A 36 -10.33 7.40 11.27
N ALA A 37 -10.08 8.57 11.86
CA ALA A 37 -8.79 9.26 11.76
C ALA A 37 -7.59 8.43 12.26
N GLY A 38 -7.77 7.62 13.30
CA GLY A 38 -6.70 6.77 13.83
C GLY A 38 -6.38 5.61 12.88
N ASN A 39 -7.40 5.03 12.27
CA ASN A 39 -7.24 3.95 11.30
C ASN A 39 -6.65 4.44 9.97
N TRP A 40 -6.94 5.67 9.53
CA TRP A 40 -6.23 6.31 8.40
C TRP A 40 -4.71 6.39 8.63
N ILE A 41 -4.29 6.81 9.83
CA ILE A 41 -2.86 6.90 10.19
C ILE A 41 -2.21 5.52 10.16
N LYS A 42 -2.88 4.51 10.71
CA LYS A 42 -2.38 3.13 10.72
C LYS A 42 -2.26 2.54 9.32
N VAL A 43 -3.26 2.73 8.46
CA VAL A 43 -3.22 2.31 7.04
C VAL A 43 -2.02 2.97 6.36
N TYR A 44 -1.87 4.29 6.50
CA TYR A 44 -0.75 5.03 5.91
C TYR A 44 0.62 4.52 6.39
N ALA A 45 0.76 4.22 7.68
CA ALA A 45 1.99 3.68 8.24
C ALA A 45 2.34 2.29 7.67
N VAL A 46 1.36 1.39 7.55
CA VAL A 46 1.54 0.06 6.94
C VAL A 46 1.98 0.20 5.48
N LEU A 47 1.27 1.02 4.69
CA LEU A 47 1.59 1.26 3.28
C LEU A 47 2.99 1.87 3.12
N SER A 48 3.36 2.83 3.97
CA SER A 48 4.69 3.46 3.94
C SER A 48 5.81 2.45 4.25
N GLY A 49 5.56 1.51 5.17
CA GLY A 49 6.47 0.41 5.47
C GLY A 49 6.65 -0.52 4.26
N LEU A 50 5.54 -0.98 3.68
CA LEU A 50 5.55 -1.85 2.50
C LEU A 50 6.22 -1.21 1.28
N LEU A 51 5.92 0.07 1.01
CA LEU A 51 6.54 0.82 -0.08
C LEU A 51 8.07 0.90 0.12
N ARG A 52 8.52 1.21 1.33
CA ARG A 52 9.96 1.26 1.65
C ARG A 52 10.63 -0.10 1.44
N SER A 53 10.04 -1.18 1.93
CA SER A 53 10.55 -2.54 1.71
C SER A 53 10.61 -2.90 0.23
N THR A 54 9.59 -2.53 -0.54
CA THR A 54 9.53 -2.79 -1.99
C THR A 54 10.62 -2.04 -2.74
N ILE A 55 10.84 -0.76 -2.41
CA ILE A 55 11.96 0.04 -2.95
C ILE A 55 13.30 -0.61 -2.61
N SER A 56 13.52 -1.04 -1.36
CA SER A 56 14.76 -1.71 -0.97
C SER A 56 15.00 -3.02 -1.73
N ILE A 57 13.95 -3.82 -1.97
CA ILE A 57 14.07 -5.04 -2.78
C ILE A 57 14.45 -4.68 -4.23
N MET A 58 13.82 -3.68 -4.82
CA MET A 58 14.15 -3.21 -6.17
C MET A 58 15.59 -2.72 -6.29
N GLU A 59 16.07 -1.97 -5.29
CA GLU A 59 17.46 -1.50 -5.24
C GLU A 59 18.45 -2.66 -5.17
N LEU A 60 18.11 -3.74 -4.44
CA LEU A 60 18.93 -4.95 -4.33
C LEU A 60 18.95 -5.77 -5.62
N THR A 61 17.87 -5.81 -6.39
CA THR A 61 17.80 -6.57 -7.64
C THR A 61 18.44 -5.83 -8.82
N GLY A 62 18.73 -4.52 -8.68
CA GLY A 62 19.40 -3.73 -9.71
C GLY A 62 18.52 -3.39 -10.92
N GLU A 63 17.22 -3.66 -10.84
CA GLU A 63 16.25 -3.33 -11.89
C GLU A 63 16.13 -1.80 -12.04
N ARG A 64 16.76 -1.25 -13.09
CA ARG A 64 16.64 0.19 -13.43
C ARG A 64 15.47 0.39 -14.38
N TRP A 65 14.48 1.14 -13.92
CA TRP A 65 13.30 1.45 -14.72
C TRP A 65 13.55 2.59 -15.70
N LYS A 66 12.91 2.50 -16.86
CA LYS A 66 12.70 3.66 -17.74
C LYS A 66 11.57 4.50 -17.16
N LEU A 67 11.81 5.80 -17.00
CA LEU A 67 10.87 6.76 -16.41
C LEU A 67 9.49 6.73 -17.09
N ASP A 68 9.46 6.58 -18.41
CA ASP A 68 8.22 6.53 -19.19
C ASP A 68 7.35 5.30 -18.86
N HIS A 69 7.97 4.17 -18.48
CA HIS A 69 7.23 2.98 -18.05
C HIS A 69 6.58 3.19 -16.68
N LEU A 70 7.27 3.89 -15.76
CA LEU A 70 6.73 4.19 -14.43
C LEU A 70 5.50 5.10 -14.53
N VAL A 71 5.59 6.17 -15.32
CA VAL A 71 4.48 7.12 -15.51
C VAL A 71 3.28 6.43 -16.14
N ARG A 72 3.49 5.63 -17.20
CA ARG A 72 2.39 4.90 -17.86
C ARG A 72 1.68 3.93 -16.91
N HIS A 73 2.42 3.10 -16.18
CA HIS A 73 1.80 2.16 -15.24
C HIS A 73 1.11 2.89 -14.08
N ALA A 74 1.69 4.01 -13.61
CA ALA A 74 1.05 4.80 -12.58
C ALA A 74 -0.25 5.43 -13.06
N ASP A 75 -0.32 5.95 -14.29
CA ASP A 75 -1.57 6.47 -14.87
C ASP A 75 -2.62 5.36 -15.03
N GLU A 76 -2.23 4.17 -15.50
CA GLU A 76 -3.11 2.99 -15.62
C GLU A 76 -3.68 2.53 -14.27
N VAL A 77 -2.86 2.48 -13.23
CA VAL A 77 -3.28 2.08 -11.87
C VAL A 77 -4.08 3.21 -11.18
N ALA A 78 -3.69 4.47 -11.40
CA ALA A 78 -4.36 5.63 -10.81
C ALA A 78 -5.79 5.82 -11.32
N ALA A 79 -6.15 5.27 -12.48
CA ALA A 79 -7.50 5.30 -13.02
C ALA A 79 -8.54 4.63 -12.08
N ALA A 80 -8.13 3.73 -11.19
CA ALA A 80 -8.99 3.13 -10.17
C ALA A 80 -9.12 4.01 -8.90
N ALA A 81 -8.38 5.11 -8.80
CA ALA A 81 -8.48 6.02 -7.67
C ALA A 81 -9.81 6.78 -7.69
N PRO A 82 -10.30 7.22 -6.51
CA PRO A 82 -11.42 8.16 -6.47
C PRO A 82 -11.12 9.41 -7.31
N PRO A 83 -12.11 10.00 -8.02
CA PRO A 83 -11.87 11.12 -8.96
C PRO A 83 -11.16 12.34 -8.36
N HIS A 84 -11.32 12.57 -7.06
CA HIS A 84 -10.67 13.67 -6.34
C HIS A 84 -9.18 13.42 -6.06
N TYR A 85 -8.70 12.18 -6.19
CA TYR A 85 -7.30 11.79 -6.00
C TYR A 85 -6.57 11.39 -7.28
N GLU A 86 -7.27 11.05 -8.35
CA GLU A 86 -6.68 10.68 -9.65
C GLU A 86 -5.61 11.69 -10.11
N PHE A 87 -5.96 12.98 -10.14
CA PHE A 87 -5.03 14.05 -10.53
C PHE A 87 -3.80 14.14 -9.59
N THR A 88 -4.03 14.07 -8.29
CA THR A 88 -2.96 14.15 -7.27
C THR A 88 -1.99 12.97 -7.38
N VAL A 89 -2.50 11.77 -7.65
CA VAL A 89 -1.69 10.57 -7.87
C VAL A 89 -0.89 10.66 -9.17
N ALA A 90 -1.50 11.11 -10.26
CA ALA A 90 -0.81 11.29 -11.54
C ALA A 90 0.33 12.33 -11.42
N GLU A 91 0.09 13.46 -10.76
CA GLU A 91 1.12 14.46 -10.49
C GLU A 91 2.24 13.92 -9.61
N ALA A 92 1.90 13.12 -8.60
CA ALA A 92 2.89 12.45 -7.76
C ALA A 92 3.75 11.47 -8.58
N ALA A 93 3.14 10.68 -9.48
CA ALA A 93 3.87 9.75 -10.33
C ALA A 93 4.88 10.48 -11.23
N ARG A 94 4.48 11.62 -11.82
CA ARG A 94 5.37 12.47 -12.62
C ARG A 94 6.46 13.12 -11.77
N ALA A 95 6.16 13.52 -10.53
CA ALA A 95 7.18 14.03 -9.61
C ALA A 95 8.20 12.93 -9.26
N TRP A 96 7.74 11.71 -8.98
CA TRP A 96 8.61 10.57 -8.70
C TRP A 96 9.49 10.21 -9.88
N ALA A 97 8.93 10.13 -11.10
CA ALA A 97 9.70 9.88 -12.31
C ALA A 97 10.78 10.95 -12.54
N ARG A 98 10.55 12.21 -12.14
CA ARG A 98 11.57 13.27 -12.23
C ARG A 98 12.57 13.28 -11.07
N GLY A 99 12.40 12.41 -10.08
CA GLY A 99 13.18 12.46 -8.83
C GLY A 99 12.87 13.68 -7.96
N ASP A 100 11.74 14.35 -8.16
CA ASP A 100 11.34 15.55 -7.42
C ASP A 100 10.75 15.19 -6.05
N GLN A 101 11.65 14.91 -5.12
CA GLN A 101 11.30 14.59 -3.74
C GLN A 101 10.61 15.75 -3.00
N SER A 102 10.81 17.00 -3.44
CA SER A 102 10.16 18.16 -2.82
C SER A 102 8.68 18.22 -3.19
N ALA A 103 8.36 18.00 -4.46
CA ALA A 103 6.98 17.90 -4.93
C ALA A 103 6.25 16.73 -4.28
N LEU A 104 6.89 15.56 -4.18
CA LEU A 104 6.31 14.40 -3.48
C LEU A 104 5.96 14.71 -2.02
N ARG A 105 6.90 15.30 -1.25
CA ARG A 105 6.62 15.70 0.14
C ARG A 105 5.48 16.71 0.24
N THR A 106 5.44 17.67 -0.69
CA THR A 106 4.39 18.69 -0.72
C THR A 106 3.03 18.06 -0.99
N LEU A 107 2.93 17.16 -1.97
CA LEU A 107 1.69 16.46 -2.31
C LEU A 107 1.23 15.58 -1.15
N SER A 108 2.12 14.75 -0.58
CA SER A 108 1.81 13.88 0.56
C SER A 108 1.45 14.64 1.84
N GLY A 109 1.89 15.89 1.98
CA GLY A 109 1.59 16.72 3.14
C GLY A 109 0.24 17.47 3.08
N ARG A 110 -0.46 17.46 1.95
CA ARG A 110 -1.73 18.20 1.77
C ARG A 110 -2.89 17.56 2.51
N ASP A 111 -3.06 16.26 2.36
CA ASP A 111 -4.12 15.50 2.99
C ASP A 111 -3.76 14.02 3.13
N LEU A 112 -4.19 13.40 4.23
CA LEU A 112 -3.78 12.04 4.61
C LEU A 112 -4.37 10.96 3.68
N ALA A 113 -5.60 11.13 3.22
CA ALA A 113 -6.26 10.16 2.35
C ALA A 113 -5.60 10.15 0.96
N GLY A 114 -5.25 11.31 0.41
CA GLY A 114 -4.42 11.44 -0.78
C GLY A 114 -3.06 10.80 -0.60
N ALA A 115 -2.41 10.97 0.55
CA ALA A 115 -1.15 10.30 0.87
C ALA A 115 -1.27 8.77 0.87
N VAL A 116 -2.38 8.23 1.40
CA VAL A 116 -2.71 6.79 1.33
C VAL A 116 -2.87 6.33 -0.11
N HIS A 117 -3.70 7.01 -0.92
CA HIS A 117 -3.90 6.64 -2.32
C HIS A 117 -2.60 6.71 -3.13
N MET A 118 -1.82 7.78 -2.99
CA MET A 118 -0.51 7.91 -3.64
C MET A 118 0.43 6.75 -3.28
N THR A 119 0.51 6.42 -1.99
CA THR A 119 1.41 5.37 -1.51
C THR A 119 0.95 3.99 -1.96
N ALA A 120 -0.36 3.71 -1.93
CA ALA A 120 -0.93 2.45 -2.40
C ALA A 120 -0.71 2.26 -3.91
N VAL A 121 -0.90 3.31 -4.72
CA VAL A 121 -0.64 3.25 -6.17
C VAL A 121 0.83 3.01 -6.45
N PHE A 122 1.73 3.72 -5.76
CA PHE A 122 3.17 3.50 -5.94
C PHE A 122 3.61 2.10 -5.55
N LEU A 123 3.07 1.57 -4.47
CA LEU A 123 3.32 0.19 -4.05
C LEU A 123 2.79 -0.81 -5.09
N ALA A 124 1.57 -0.61 -5.61
CA ALA A 124 0.99 -1.47 -6.63
C ALA A 124 1.82 -1.44 -7.93
N VAL A 125 2.21 -0.25 -8.40
CA VAL A 125 3.04 -0.09 -9.60
C VAL A 125 4.38 -0.83 -9.44
N LEU A 126 5.10 -0.60 -8.34
CA LEU A 126 6.37 -1.28 -8.09
C LEU A 126 6.19 -2.79 -7.96
N GLY A 127 5.16 -3.23 -7.25
CA GLY A 127 4.86 -4.64 -7.05
C GLY A 127 4.59 -5.37 -8.36
N LEU A 128 3.70 -4.81 -9.18
CA LEU A 128 3.34 -5.35 -10.49
C LEU A 128 4.56 -5.48 -11.41
N ALA A 129 5.48 -4.53 -11.36
CA ALA A 129 6.65 -4.57 -12.22
C ALA A 129 7.77 -5.49 -11.71
N LEU A 130 7.93 -5.64 -10.40
CA LEU A 130 8.91 -6.58 -9.83
C LEU A 130 8.47 -8.03 -9.99
N TRP A 131 7.19 -8.32 -9.80
CA TRP A 131 6.70 -9.69 -9.64
C TRP A 131 5.60 -10.09 -10.63
N GLY A 132 5.18 -9.18 -11.53
CA GLY A 132 3.93 -9.37 -12.28
C GLY A 132 2.72 -9.35 -11.35
N ARG A 133 1.52 -9.51 -11.94
CA ARG A 133 0.27 -9.51 -11.15
C ARG A 133 0.22 -10.67 -10.16
N ASP A 134 0.31 -11.91 -10.64
CA ASP A 134 0.09 -13.08 -9.79
C ASP A 134 1.18 -13.21 -8.72
N GLY A 135 2.45 -12.96 -9.08
CA GLY A 135 3.56 -12.95 -8.13
C GLY A 135 3.42 -11.85 -7.07
N PHE A 136 2.95 -10.66 -7.45
CA PHE A 136 2.71 -9.60 -6.48
C PHE A 136 1.59 -9.95 -5.50
N LEU A 137 0.47 -10.50 -5.99
CA LEU A 137 -0.63 -10.96 -5.15
C LEU A 137 -0.18 -12.08 -4.19
N ASP A 138 0.68 -12.98 -4.64
CA ASP A 138 1.29 -14.01 -3.81
C ASP A 138 2.18 -13.43 -2.70
N VAL A 139 2.99 -12.41 -3.00
CA VAL A 139 3.80 -11.69 -2.00
C VAL A 139 2.90 -11.01 -0.97
N LEU A 140 1.84 -10.33 -1.40
CA LEU A 140 0.88 -9.69 -0.49
C LEU A 140 0.18 -10.71 0.42
N ARG A 141 -0.20 -11.88 -0.13
CA ARG A 141 -0.77 -12.98 0.65
C ARG A 141 0.23 -13.53 1.67
N ALA A 142 1.45 -13.84 1.25
CA ALA A 142 2.48 -14.38 2.13
C ALA A 142 2.83 -13.41 3.26
N PHE A 143 2.88 -12.10 2.99
CA PHE A 143 3.06 -11.07 4.02
C PHE A 143 1.93 -11.08 5.06
N HIS A 144 0.67 -11.11 4.60
CA HIS A 144 -0.48 -11.15 5.49
C HIS A 144 -0.45 -12.41 6.37
N GLU A 145 -0.22 -13.59 5.79
CA GLU A 145 -0.13 -14.86 6.52
C GLU A 145 0.99 -14.84 7.55
N THR A 146 2.19 -14.38 7.17
CA THR A 146 3.36 -14.30 8.07
C THR A 146 3.09 -13.37 9.25
N VAL A 147 2.53 -12.19 9.01
CA VAL A 147 2.23 -11.24 10.09
C VAL A 147 1.09 -11.75 10.98
N THR A 148 0.08 -12.42 10.42
CA THR A 148 -1.01 -13.02 11.20
C THR A 148 -0.47 -14.13 12.10
N ALA A 149 0.42 -14.99 11.59
CA ALA A 149 1.09 -16.01 12.38
C ALA A 149 1.89 -15.39 13.52
N LEU A 150 2.69 -14.35 13.27
CA LEU A 150 3.49 -13.67 14.29
C LEU A 150 2.65 -13.03 15.41
N VAL A 151 1.48 -12.46 15.07
CA VAL A 151 0.56 -11.89 16.07
C VAL A 151 -0.07 -12.99 16.92
N ASN A 152 -0.43 -14.12 16.31
CA ASN A 152 -1.07 -15.25 16.99
C ASN A 152 -0.07 -16.10 17.81
N ASP A 153 1.21 -16.11 17.44
CA ASP A 153 2.30 -16.82 18.13
C ASP A 153 2.88 -16.06 19.33
N GLN A 154 2.35 -14.89 19.72
CA GLN A 154 2.76 -14.25 20.98
C GLN A 154 2.32 -15.11 22.19
N PRO A 155 3.25 -15.62 23.02
CA PRO A 155 2.88 -16.43 24.17
C PRO A 155 2.34 -15.56 25.32
N LEU A 156 1.17 -15.91 25.84
CA LEU A 156 0.77 -15.60 27.23
C LEU A 156 1.78 -16.26 28.17
N GLY A 157 2.89 -15.57 28.45
CA GLY A 157 4.11 -16.23 28.93
C GLY A 157 4.89 -15.49 30.00
N ILE A 158 4.26 -14.77 30.91
CA ILE A 158 4.86 -14.52 32.24
C ILE A 158 4.10 -15.36 33.26
N ARG A 159 4.58 -16.59 33.46
CA ARG A 159 4.26 -17.37 34.66
C ARG A 159 5.13 -16.80 35.78
N PRO A 160 4.58 -16.35 36.91
CA PRO A 160 5.41 -15.96 38.05
C PRO A 160 6.13 -17.21 38.56
N LEU A 161 7.46 -17.14 38.64
CA LEU A 161 8.26 -18.11 39.38
C LEU A 161 8.05 -17.83 40.87
N ALA A 162 7.24 -18.65 41.54
CA ALA A 162 7.33 -18.83 42.99
C ALA A 162 8.50 -19.79 43.27
N PRO A 163 9.32 -19.52 44.28
CA PRO A 163 8.98 -19.96 45.64
C PRO A 163 8.77 -18.83 46.66
#